data_AF-A0A1Q3AAN1-F1
#
_entry.id   AF-A0A1Q3AAN1-F1
#
_cell.length_a   1.000
_cell.length_b   1.000
_cell.length_c   1.000
_cell.angle_alpha   90.00
_cell.angle_beta   90.00
_cell.angle_gamma   90.00
#
_symmetry.space_group_name_H-M   'P 1'
#
loop_
_entity.id
_entity.type
_entity.pdbx_description
1 polymer ?
#
loop_
_entity_poly.entity_id
_entity_poly.type
_entity_poly.pdbx_seq_one_letter_code
_entity_poly.pdbx_strand_id
1 'polypeptide(L)'
;MFVRSLQRSITRAQPLWFSRLYSQTPEEKLVYEKLAKALEPKSLRVIDVSGGCGSMFAIDVISDKFKGMPMVKQHKIVNGILKDHIKSWHGLQLRTKAQ
;
A
#
# COMPACT_ATOMS: atom_id res chain seq x y z
N MET A 1 6.87 -41.64 -20.30
CA MET A 1 7.37 -40.36 -20.83
C MET A 1 6.19 -39.40 -20.98
N PHE A 2 6.32 -38.22 -20.36
CA PHE A 2 5.54 -36.99 -20.55
C PHE A 2 4.05 -36.93 -20.16
N VAL A 3 3.85 -36.56 -18.90
CA VAL A 3 2.67 -35.89 -18.37
C VAL A 3 2.52 -34.52 -19.08
N ARG A 4 1.41 -34.29 -19.77
CA ARG A 4 1.07 -32.97 -20.32
C ARG A 4 0.12 -32.25 -19.37
N SER A 5 0.72 -31.35 -18.58
CA SER A 5 0.06 -30.32 -17.78
C SER A 5 -0.87 -29.47 -18.67
N LEU A 6 -2.17 -29.55 -18.41
CA LEU A 6 -3.14 -28.58 -18.90
C LEU A 6 -3.14 -27.40 -17.93
N GLN A 7 -2.38 -26.38 -18.29
CA GLN A 7 -2.37 -25.06 -17.65
C GLN A 7 -3.80 -24.51 -17.65
N ARG A 8 -4.47 -24.57 -16.48
CA ARG A 8 -5.78 -23.95 -16.27
C ARG A 8 -5.64 -22.44 -16.46
N SER A 9 -6.33 -21.92 -17.46
CA SER A 9 -6.55 -20.48 -17.68
C SER A 9 -7.26 -19.90 -16.44
N ILE A 10 -6.52 -19.22 -15.58
CA ILE A 10 -7.10 -18.43 -14.49
C ILE A 10 -7.57 -17.12 -15.12
N THR A 11 -8.79 -17.10 -15.65
CA THR A 11 -9.55 -15.86 -15.77
C THR A 11 -9.70 -15.32 -14.35
N ARG A 12 -9.06 -14.18 -14.07
CA ARG A 12 -9.11 -13.51 -12.76
C ARG A 12 -10.49 -12.88 -12.58
N ALA A 13 -11.52 -13.71 -12.42
CA ALA A 13 -12.84 -13.27 -12.04
C ALA A 13 -12.70 -12.54 -10.70
N GLN A 14 -12.98 -11.24 -10.69
CA GLN A 14 -12.94 -10.45 -9.47
C GLN A 14 -14.05 -10.98 -8.54
N PRO A 15 -13.70 -11.53 -7.37
CA PRO A 15 -14.68 -12.17 -6.51
C PRO A 15 -15.62 -11.12 -5.87
N LEU A 16 -16.90 -11.47 -5.76
CA LEU A 16 -18.00 -10.62 -5.33
C LEU A 16 -17.94 -10.12 -3.87
N TRP A 17 -16.85 -10.37 -3.14
CA TRP A 17 -16.56 -9.68 -1.86
C TRP A 17 -15.95 -8.28 -2.06
N PHE A 18 -15.59 -7.91 -3.29
CA PHE A 18 -15.08 -6.57 -3.60
C PHE A 18 -16.11 -5.43 -3.43
N SER A 19 -17.41 -5.74 -3.40
CA SER A 19 -18.48 -4.73 -3.55
C SER A 19 -19.09 -4.19 -2.25
N ARG A 20 -18.52 -4.42 -1.06
CA ARG A 20 -19.15 -3.98 0.21
C ARG A 20 -18.30 -3.15 1.20
N LEU A 21 -16.98 -2.98 1.04
CA LEU A 21 -16.13 -2.59 2.18
C LEU A 21 -14.99 -1.59 1.90
N TYR A 22 -15.08 -0.73 0.89
CA TYR A 22 -14.14 0.42 0.77
C TYR A 22 -14.80 1.69 1.30
N SER A 23 -15.00 1.77 2.62
CA SER A 23 -15.20 3.07 3.27
C SER A 23 -13.83 3.72 3.38
N GLN A 24 -13.58 4.75 2.56
CA GLN A 24 -12.40 5.59 2.72
C GLN A 24 -12.46 6.24 4.10
N THR A 25 -11.60 5.80 5.02
CA THR A 25 -11.56 6.38 6.37
C THR A 25 -10.96 7.79 6.30
N PRO A 26 -11.32 8.69 7.23
CA PRO A 26 -10.67 9.99 7.33
C PRO A 26 -9.15 9.87 7.44
N GLU A 27 -8.67 8.89 8.19
CA GLU A 27 -7.25 8.57 8.37
C GLU A 27 -6.58 8.16 7.05
N GLU A 28 -7.22 7.33 6.22
CA GLU A 28 -6.69 6.94 4.91
C GLU A 28 -6.41 8.16 4.03
N LYS A 29 -7.35 9.12 4.00
CA LYS A 29 -7.22 10.36 3.23
C LYS A 29 -6.07 11.23 3.78
N LEU A 30 -5.97 11.38 5.10
CA LEU A 30 -4.89 12.16 5.72
C LEU A 30 -3.50 11.58 5.43
N VAL A 31 -3.37 10.24 5.48
CA VAL A 31 -2.14 9.53 5.15
C VAL A 31 -1.78 9.73 3.67
N TYR A 32 -2.77 9.61 2.79
CA TYR A 32 -2.59 9.82 1.36
C TYR A 32 -2.07 11.24 1.08
N GLU A 33 -2.71 12.28 1.62
CA GLU A 33 -2.32 13.67 1.40
C GLU A 33 -0.91 13.98 1.92
N LYS A 34 -0.55 13.47 3.11
CA LYS A 34 0.80 13.64 3.67
C LYS A 34 1.88 13.02 2.77
N LEU A 35 1.66 11.77 2.33
CA LEU A 35 2.62 11.08 1.48
C LEU A 35 2.69 11.69 0.07
N ALA A 36 1.55 12.08 -0.49
CA ALA A 36 1.49 12.74 -1.79
C ALA A 36 2.30 14.05 -1.78
N LYS A 37 2.10 14.88 -0.74
CA LYS A 37 2.82 16.15 -0.60
C LYS A 37 4.32 15.98 -0.34
N ALA A 38 4.71 15.00 0.47
CA ALA A 38 6.12 14.83 0.83
C ALA A 38 6.95 14.14 -0.27
N LEU A 39 6.39 13.12 -0.91
CA LEU A 39 7.13 12.23 -1.81
C LEU A 39 6.91 12.52 -3.29
N GLU A 40 5.90 13.33 -3.63
CA GLU A 40 5.45 13.61 -5.00
C GLU A 40 5.47 12.33 -5.86
N PRO A 41 4.80 11.26 -5.37
CA PRO A 41 4.95 9.94 -5.97
C PRO A 41 4.25 9.87 -7.32
N LYS A 42 4.85 9.12 -8.24
CA LYS A 42 4.22 8.80 -9.52
C LYS A 42 3.02 7.86 -9.35
N SER A 43 3.06 7.01 -8.33
CA SER A 43 1.93 6.17 -7.92
C SER A 43 1.90 6.06 -6.41
N LEU A 44 0.74 6.36 -5.83
CA LEU A 44 0.45 6.20 -4.41
C LEU A 44 -0.88 5.50 -4.23
N ARG A 45 -0.87 4.46 -3.40
CA ARG A 45 -2.07 3.76 -2.95
C ARG A 45 -1.98 3.60 -1.45
N VAL A 46 -3.03 4.02 -0.76
CA VAL A 46 -3.24 3.83 0.68
C VAL A 46 -4.59 3.15 0.80
N ILE A 47 -4.65 2.04 1.52
CA ILE A 47 -5.89 1.28 1.74
C ILE A 47 -5.98 0.95 3.22
N ASP A 48 -7.11 1.27 3.84
CA ASP A 48 -7.47 0.71 5.15
C ASP A 48 -7.77 -0.80 5.02
N VAL A 49 -7.00 -1.61 5.75
CA VAL A 49 -7.16 -3.06 5.86
C VAL A 49 -7.65 -3.50 7.24
N SER A 50 -8.04 -2.55 8.09
CA SER A 50 -8.65 -2.79 9.40
C SER A 50 -10.17 -3.00 9.36
N GLY A 51 -10.79 -2.98 8.17
CA GLY A 51 -12.24 -3.12 8.01
C GLY A 51 -13.02 -1.83 8.29
N GLY A 52 -12.39 -0.66 8.13
CA GLY A 52 -13.05 0.64 8.32
C GLY A 52 -12.79 1.30 9.69
N CYS A 53 -11.93 0.71 10.52
CA CYS A 53 -11.54 1.28 11.82
C CYS A 53 -10.47 2.37 11.70
N GLY A 54 -9.76 2.45 10.57
CA GLY A 54 -8.65 3.41 10.41
C GLY A 54 -7.41 3.11 11.26
N SER A 55 -7.19 1.85 11.63
CA SER A 55 -6.07 1.44 12.50
C SER A 55 -5.03 0.54 11.83
N MET A 56 -5.23 0.13 10.58
CA MET A 56 -4.27 -0.71 9.86
C MET A 56 -4.26 -0.39 8.38
N PHE A 57 -3.09 -0.09 7.82
CA PHE A 57 -2.99 0.39 6.44
C PHE A 57 -2.05 -0.45 5.59
N ALA A 58 -2.41 -0.62 4.32
CA ALA A 58 -1.51 -1.10 3.27
C ALA A 58 -1.16 0.06 2.34
N ILE A 59 0.13 0.35 2.21
CA ILE A 59 0.66 1.48 1.47
C ILE A 59 1.63 0.99 0.39
N ASP A 60 1.33 1.38 -0.85
CA ASP A 60 2.21 1.21 -2.01
C ASP A 60 2.67 2.58 -2.51
N VAL A 61 3.98 2.81 -2.55
CA VAL A 61 4.56 4.07 -3.03
C VAL A 61 5.60 3.82 -4.11
N ILE A 62 5.46 4.53 -5.22
CA ILE A 62 6.46 4.60 -6.30
C ILE A 62 6.86 6.07 -6.48
N SER A 63 8.15 6.39 -6.28
CA SER A 63 8.68 7.75 -6.38
C SER A 63 10.13 7.76 -6.85
N ASP A 64 10.50 8.75 -7.67
CA ASP A 64 11.89 9.02 -8.06
C ASP A 64 12.78 9.34 -6.85
N LYS A 65 12.20 9.83 -5.75
CA LYS A 65 12.94 10.15 -4.51
C LYS A 65 13.57 8.93 -3.86
N PHE A 66 13.21 7.72 -4.29
CA PHE A 66 13.80 6.47 -3.80
C PHE A 66 14.97 5.96 -4.66
N LYS A 67 15.30 6.62 -5.77
CA LYS A 67 16.42 6.20 -6.64
C LYS A 67 17.72 6.10 -5.86
N GLY A 68 18.45 4.99 -6.08
CA GLY A 68 19.72 4.72 -5.42
C GLY A 68 19.64 4.40 -3.91
N MET A 69 18.43 4.30 -3.34
CA MET A 69 18.26 3.97 -1.92
C MET A 69 17.89 2.49 -1.74
N PRO A 70 18.49 1.78 -0.76
CA PRO A 70 17.99 0.46 -0.37
C PRO A 70 16.61 0.57 0.27
N MET A 71 15.80 -0.49 0.14
CA MET A 71 14.41 -0.56 0.64
C MET A 71 14.27 -0.11 2.11
N VAL A 72 15.21 -0.48 2.98
CA VAL A 72 15.20 -0.08 4.40
C VAL A 72 15.26 1.45 4.56
N LYS A 73 16.05 2.16 3.76
CA LYS A 73 16.11 3.63 3.81
C LYS A 73 14.80 4.24 3.29
N GLN A 74 14.21 3.67 2.24
CA GLN A 74 12.90 4.10 1.73
C GLN A 74 11.82 3.97 2.81
N HIS A 75 11.78 2.82 3.51
CA HIS A 75 10.85 2.61 4.61
C HIS A 75 11.08 3.56 5.78
N LYS A 76 12.33 3.89 6.12
CA LYS A 76 12.64 4.90 7.14
C LYS A 76 12.09 6.28 6.78
N ILE A 77 12.18 6.69 5.51
CA ILE A 77 11.61 7.97 5.05
C ILE A 77 10.10 7.98 5.24
N VAL A 78 9.40 6.95 4.74
CA VAL A 78 7.94 6.84 4.86
C VAL A 78 7.50 6.80 6.33
N ASN A 79 8.15 5.97 7.15
CA ASN A 79 7.86 5.89 8.58
C ASN A 79 8.15 7.20 9.30
N GLY A 80 9.13 7.98 8.84
CA GLY A 80 9.43 9.31 9.35
C GLY A 80 8.28 10.29 9.10
N ILE A 81 7.73 10.29 7.88
CA ILE A 81 6.58 11.15 7.49
C ILE A 81 5.32 10.79 8.29
N LEU A 82 5.14 9.50 8.58
CA LEU A 82 3.95 8.96 9.26
C LEU A 82 4.15 8.72 10.76
N LYS A 83 5.27 9.15 11.34
CA LYS A 83 5.70 8.78 12.70
C LYS A 83 4.64 9.05 13.77
N ASP A 84 3.93 10.16 13.65
CA ASP A 84 2.91 10.56 14.64
C ASP A 84 1.64 9.72 14.52
N HIS A 85 1.33 9.23 13.32
CA HIS A 85 0.15 8.42 13.05
C HIS A 85 0.39 6.93 13.34
N ILE A 86 1.59 6.42 13.02
CA ILE A 86 1.92 4.99 13.21
C ILE A 86 1.77 4.55 14.68
N LYS A 87 1.94 5.47 15.64
CA LYS A 87 1.81 5.15 17.07
C LYS A 87 0.41 4.67 17.47
N SER A 88 -0.64 5.09 16.75
CA SER A 88 -2.02 4.69 17.04
C SER A 88 -2.48 3.50 16.19
N TRP A 89 -1.64 3.00 15.27
CA TRP A 89 -2.02 1.92 14.36
C TRP A 89 -1.66 0.54 14.92
N HIS A 90 -2.51 -0.44 14.66
CA HIS A 90 -2.25 -1.85 14.94
C HIS A 90 -1.18 -2.42 14.00
N GLY A 91 -1.05 -1.89 12.79
CA GLY A 91 -0.05 -2.35 11.84
C GLY A 91 0.03 -1.53 10.55
N LEU A 92 1.14 -1.71 9.84
CA LEU A 92 1.42 -1.08 8.56
C LEU A 92 2.08 -2.08 7.61
N GLN A 93 1.47 -2.29 6.44
CA GLN A 93 2.11 -2.98 5.33
C GLN A 93 2.66 -1.93 4.36
N LEU A 94 3.97 -1.87 4.22
CA LEU A 94 4.62 -0.88 3.36
C LEU A 94 5.39 -1.57 2.22
N ARG A 95 5.09 -1.14 0.99
CA ARG A 95 5.87 -1.50 -0.20
C ARG A 95 6.33 -0.22 -0.88
N THR A 96 7.63 -0.14 -1.11
CA THR A 96 8.28 1.00 -1.75
C THR A 96 9.04 0.52 -2.98
N LYS A 97 8.99 1.31 -4.05
CA LYS A 97 9.78 1.08 -5.26
C LYS A 97 10.33 2.41 -5.77
N ALA A 98 11.61 2.39 -6.12
CA ALA A 98 12.15 3.42 -6.98
C ALA A 98 11.65 3.19 -8.41
N GLN A 99 11.38 4.29 -9.09
CA GLN A 99 11.19 4.37 -10.53
C GLN A 99 12.12 5.45 -11.02
#